data_AF-A0A4Q8B737-F1
#
_entry.id   AF-A0A4Q8B737-F1
#
_cell.length_a   1.000
_cell.length_b   1.000
_cell.length_c   1.000
_cell.angle_alpha   90.00
_cell.angle_beta   90.00
_cell.angle_gamma   90.00
#
_symmetry.space_group_name_H-M   'P 1'
#
loop_
_entity.id
_entity.type
_entity.pdbx_description
1 polymer ?
#
loop_
_entity_poly.entity_id
_entity_poly.type
_entity_poly.pdbx_seq_one_letter_code
_entity_poly.pdbx_strand_id
1 'polypeptide(L)'
;MLVSRGSRAAVITACAGLLLATSACGSDTTGDGATTTQARLYGTDGNMLNSYAAELKDRADLVNGMKGTTPLTPLSENFKERLLTVDPKLSDYLYSAETYDAVVISALAAQLAGSTDPAAIAKQIVGVTTNGERCEDPATCLELARQGRDIEYRGVSLTRAGFTDAGEPATASYATLHFDDQKIDDGKTEFVGAGDESGVSTKAPPRAKKQRGGTSDKSDGSPLVLGGLLPKTGDLALAYPPMAAGAALAVKEVNAVGGVLGEPMVWIDGDDGTDPAVAKATVASHIQEGVPVLIGAGASGISRAVLPDVVAAGRVLFSPSNTDAGLTTVADKGLYFRTAPPDSLQGRALADVILRDGPHKIVIVARKDSYGEGLQENVRAELERAGMGADKVKLLTYVPPAGVKPPPVDFSSGAKEIKDYGADAVLIIGFGESAHVVTALADAGVQIRH
;
A
#
# COMPACT_ATOMS: atom_id res chain seq x y z
N MET A 1 38.47 -26.44 -11.00
CA MET A 1 38.63 -27.86 -10.64
C MET A 1 37.34 -28.58 -10.95
N LEU A 2 37.36 -29.41 -12.00
CA LEU A 2 36.28 -30.32 -12.38
C LEU A 2 36.41 -31.59 -11.55
N VAL A 3 35.36 -32.01 -10.83
CA VAL A 3 35.22 -33.39 -10.34
C VAL A 3 33.79 -33.89 -10.57
N SER A 4 33.69 -34.67 -11.64
CA SER A 4 32.91 -35.89 -11.89
C SER A 4 31.59 -36.15 -11.16
N ARG A 5 30.55 -36.31 -11.99
CA ARG A 5 29.32 -37.08 -11.75
C ARG A 5 29.62 -38.54 -11.41
N GLY A 6 28.87 -39.10 -10.47
CA GLY A 6 28.85 -40.53 -10.15
C GLY A 6 27.42 -41.04 -10.07
N SER A 7 27.00 -41.79 -11.09
CA SER A 7 25.71 -42.44 -11.23
C SER A 7 25.49 -43.51 -10.16
N ARG A 8 24.29 -43.59 -9.58
CA ARG A 8 23.78 -44.85 -9.00
C ARG A 8 22.36 -45.11 -9.49
N ALA A 9 22.23 -46.26 -10.11
CA ALA A 9 21.05 -46.78 -10.76
C ALA A 9 20.00 -47.27 -9.75
N ALA A 10 18.79 -47.40 -10.29
CA ALA A 10 17.54 -47.79 -9.66
C ALA A 10 17.58 -49.15 -8.94
N VAL A 11 16.79 -49.25 -7.88
CA VAL A 11 16.21 -50.51 -7.40
C VAL A 11 14.70 -50.31 -7.35
N ILE A 12 14.02 -50.91 -8.32
CA ILE A 12 12.57 -51.08 -8.37
C ILE A 12 12.26 -52.34 -7.56
N THR A 13 11.50 -52.19 -6.47
CA THR A 13 10.88 -53.34 -5.79
C THR A 13 9.38 -53.26 -6.01
N ALA A 14 8.90 -54.07 -6.94
CA ALA A 14 7.48 -54.35 -7.11
C ALA A 14 7.04 -55.37 -6.07
N CYS A 15 6.08 -55.01 -5.21
CA CYS A 15 5.32 -55.97 -4.42
C CYS A 15 3.87 -55.94 -4.90
N ALA A 16 3.53 -56.94 -5.73
CA ALA A 16 2.17 -57.28 -6.09
C ALA A 16 1.63 -58.37 -5.14
N GLY A 17 0.37 -58.22 -4.73
CA GLY A 17 -0.41 -59.21 -3.98
C GLY A 17 -1.23 -58.50 -2.89
N LEU A 18 -2.53 -58.73 -2.71
CA LEU A 18 -3.47 -59.66 -3.31
C LEU A 18 -4.87 -59.04 -3.07
N LEU A 19 -5.72 -59.02 -4.10
CA LEU A 19 -7.12 -58.56 -4.03
C LEU A 19 -7.95 -59.48 -3.12
N LEU A 20 -8.66 -58.91 -2.15
CA LEU A 20 -9.84 -59.52 -1.54
C LEU A 20 -11.05 -58.62 -1.84
N ALA A 21 -11.88 -59.10 -2.76
CA ALA A 21 -13.21 -58.56 -3.01
C ALA A 21 -14.16 -59.06 -1.91
N THR A 22 -14.72 -58.13 -1.14
CA THR A 22 -15.93 -58.36 -0.35
C THR A 22 -17.05 -57.54 -0.96
N SER A 23 -17.92 -58.22 -1.71
CA SER A 23 -19.21 -57.71 -2.14
C SER A 23 -20.11 -57.52 -0.92
N ALA A 24 -20.41 -56.28 -0.56
CA ALA A 24 -21.50 -55.94 0.34
C ALA A 24 -22.49 -55.07 -0.42
N CYS A 25 -23.67 -55.65 -0.69
CA CYS A 25 -24.84 -54.93 -1.18
C CYS A 25 -25.27 -53.91 -0.11
N GLY A 26 -25.02 -52.62 -0.37
CA GLY A 26 -25.63 -51.51 0.36
C GLY A 26 -26.58 -50.80 -0.59
N SER A 27 -27.87 -50.87 -0.27
CA SER A 27 -28.98 -50.25 -1.01
C SER A 27 -28.81 -48.74 -1.17
N ASP A 28 -29.16 -48.26 -2.36
CA ASP A 28 -29.27 -46.85 -2.73
C ASP A 28 -30.05 -46.04 -1.68
N THR A 29 -29.32 -45.22 -0.93
CA THR A 29 -29.85 -43.98 -0.37
C THR A 29 -29.05 -42.86 -1.02
N THR A 30 -29.68 -42.18 -1.96
CA THR A 30 -29.27 -40.88 -2.49
C THR A 30 -29.28 -39.87 -1.34
N GLY A 31 -28.18 -39.84 -0.58
CA GLY A 31 -27.86 -38.68 0.24
C GLY A 31 -27.28 -37.63 -0.70
N ASP A 32 -27.97 -36.50 -0.83
CA ASP A 32 -27.36 -35.25 -1.30
C ASP A 32 -26.21 -34.90 -0.35
N GLY A 33 -25.04 -35.48 -0.59
CA GLY A 33 -23.79 -35.03 -0.04
C GLY A 33 -23.44 -33.72 -0.73
N ALA A 34 -24.12 -32.63 -0.34
CA ALA A 34 -23.70 -31.30 -0.71
C ALA A 34 -22.28 -31.11 -0.19
N THR A 35 -21.29 -31.31 -1.07
CA THR A 35 -19.88 -31.03 -0.78
C THR A 35 -19.82 -29.61 -0.27
N THR A 36 -19.51 -29.44 1.01
CA THR A 36 -19.47 -28.11 1.61
C THR A 36 -18.32 -27.35 0.96
N THR A 37 -18.63 -26.27 0.24
CA THR A 37 -17.60 -25.42 -0.37
C THR A 37 -16.78 -24.79 0.75
N GLN A 38 -15.49 -25.09 0.80
CA GLN A 38 -14.55 -24.50 1.74
C GLN A 38 -13.61 -23.57 0.98
N ALA A 39 -13.39 -22.36 1.50
CA ALA A 39 -12.50 -21.39 0.88
C ALA A 39 -11.54 -20.77 1.90
N ARG A 40 -10.29 -20.56 1.49
CA ARG A 40 -9.36 -19.68 2.19
C ARG A 40 -9.55 -18.24 1.75
N LEU A 41 -9.40 -17.31 2.68
CA LEU A 41 -9.51 -15.88 2.40
C LEU A 41 -8.13 -15.26 2.23
N TYR A 42 -8.01 -14.39 1.24
CA TYR A 42 -6.84 -13.56 1.01
C TYR A 42 -7.21 -12.09 0.90
N GLY A 43 -6.31 -11.22 1.33
CA GLY A 43 -6.49 -9.77 1.34
C GLY A 43 -5.29 -9.00 0.79
N THR A 44 -5.43 -7.68 0.85
CA THR A 44 -4.51 -6.65 0.34
C THR A 44 -4.34 -5.56 1.38
N ASP A 45 -3.48 -4.58 1.14
CA ASP A 45 -3.22 -3.44 2.02
C ASP A 45 -4.48 -2.68 2.43
N GLY A 46 -5.49 -2.66 1.56
CA GLY A 46 -6.79 -2.06 1.88
C GLY A 46 -7.59 -2.76 2.99
N ASN A 47 -7.33 -4.03 3.28
CA ASN A 47 -8.10 -4.83 4.24
C ASN A 47 -7.26 -5.73 5.18
N MET A 48 -5.93 -5.65 5.11
CA MET A 48 -5.02 -6.31 6.06
C MET A 48 -4.60 -5.36 7.19
N LEU A 49 -5.55 -5.01 8.07
CA LEU A 49 -5.39 -4.14 9.25
C LEU A 49 -6.25 -4.62 10.42
N ASN A 50 -5.83 -4.42 11.68
CA ASN A 50 -6.56 -4.95 12.85
C ASN A 50 -7.99 -4.42 12.93
N SER A 51 -8.21 -3.17 12.52
CA SER A 51 -9.53 -2.55 12.50
C SER A 51 -10.49 -3.17 11.49
N TYR A 52 -10.01 -3.94 10.50
CA TYR A 52 -10.87 -4.61 9.51
C TYR A 52 -11.79 -5.65 10.15
N ALA A 53 -11.30 -6.38 11.16
CA ALA A 53 -12.12 -7.35 11.88
C ALA A 53 -13.32 -6.69 12.58
N ALA A 54 -13.20 -5.42 12.99
CA ALA A 54 -14.29 -4.69 13.63
C ALA A 54 -15.48 -4.42 12.69
N GLU A 55 -15.25 -4.35 11.37
CA GLU A 55 -16.32 -4.20 10.37
C GLU A 55 -17.28 -5.40 10.35
N LEU A 56 -16.81 -6.56 10.81
CA LEU A 56 -17.59 -7.81 10.90
C LEU A 56 -18.40 -7.93 12.19
N LYS A 57 -18.23 -7.01 13.13
CA LYS A 57 -18.99 -6.95 14.40
C LYS A 57 -18.92 -8.27 15.17
N ASP A 58 -20.07 -8.92 15.39
CA ASP A 58 -20.23 -10.18 16.12
C ASP A 58 -19.72 -11.41 15.34
N ARG A 59 -19.23 -11.21 14.11
CA ARG A 59 -18.69 -12.26 13.22
C ARG A 59 -17.22 -12.03 12.86
N ALA A 60 -16.49 -11.33 13.72
CA ALA A 60 -15.06 -11.03 13.54
C ALA A 60 -14.19 -12.29 13.46
N ASP A 61 -14.65 -13.42 13.98
CA ASP A 61 -13.97 -14.72 13.85
C ASP A 61 -13.87 -15.22 12.41
N LEU A 62 -14.70 -14.72 11.49
CA LEU A 62 -14.68 -15.13 10.08
C LEU A 62 -13.39 -14.73 9.35
N VAL A 63 -12.62 -13.75 9.83
CA VAL A 63 -11.32 -13.41 9.23
C VAL A 63 -10.17 -14.23 9.78
N ASN A 64 -10.38 -15.09 10.79
CA ASN A 64 -9.30 -15.95 11.27
C ASN A 64 -8.70 -16.77 10.12
N GLY A 65 -7.39 -16.94 10.09
CA GLY A 65 -6.67 -17.62 9.01
C GLY A 65 -6.63 -16.87 7.68
N MET A 66 -7.29 -15.71 7.53
CA MET A 66 -7.14 -14.85 6.37
C MET A 66 -5.69 -14.38 6.26
N LYS A 67 -5.13 -14.50 5.06
CA LYS A 67 -3.75 -14.07 4.76
C LYS A 67 -3.77 -12.90 3.80
N GLY A 68 -2.68 -12.17 3.66
CA GLY A 68 -2.63 -11.14 2.63
C GLY A 68 -1.31 -10.41 2.65
N THR A 69 -1.19 -9.43 1.77
CA THR A 69 0.03 -8.62 1.67
C THR A 69 -0.29 -7.14 1.82
N THR A 70 0.64 -6.40 2.42
CA THR A 70 0.61 -4.93 2.42
C THR A 70 2.01 -4.37 2.15
N PRO A 71 2.16 -3.23 1.45
CA PRO A 71 3.39 -2.46 1.50
C PRO A 71 3.73 -2.14 2.96
N LEU A 72 4.82 -2.72 3.46
CA LEU A 72 5.28 -2.47 4.81
C LEU A 72 6.76 -2.82 4.93
N THR A 73 7.54 -1.80 5.24
CA THR A 73 8.89 -1.99 5.78
C THR A 73 8.79 -2.33 7.27
N PRO A 74 9.59 -3.27 7.80
CA PRO A 74 9.63 -3.54 9.23
C PRO A 74 9.83 -2.25 10.02
N LEU A 75 8.81 -1.87 10.81
CA LEU A 75 8.87 -0.65 11.62
C LEU A 75 9.64 -0.92 12.90
N SER A 76 10.65 -0.08 13.17
CA SER A 76 11.37 -0.15 14.45
C SER A 76 10.46 0.21 15.62
N GLU A 77 10.69 -0.41 16.77
CA GLU A 77 9.97 -0.07 18.01
C GLU A 77 10.14 1.42 18.36
N ASN A 78 11.32 2.00 18.10
CA ASN A 78 11.55 3.43 18.30
C ASN A 78 10.60 4.30 17.46
N PHE A 79 10.35 3.94 16.20
CA PHE A 79 9.42 4.69 15.36
C PHE A 79 7.98 4.55 15.85
N LYS A 80 7.56 3.34 16.24
CA LYS A 80 6.24 3.10 16.84
C LYS A 80 6.03 3.91 18.12
N GLU A 81 7.02 3.92 19.02
CA GLU A 81 7.01 4.73 20.25
C GLU A 81 6.87 6.22 19.95
N ARG A 82 7.59 6.74 18.95
CA ARG A 82 7.50 8.14 18.51
C ARG A 82 6.11 8.49 17.99
N LEU A 83 5.49 7.61 17.19
CA LEU A 83 4.10 7.77 16.74
C LEU A 83 3.12 7.78 17.92
N LEU A 84 3.33 6.92 18.93
CA LEU A 84 2.51 6.89 20.15
C LEU A 84 2.64 8.17 20.99
N THR A 85 3.70 8.97 20.82
CA THR A 85 3.77 10.32 21.42
C THR A 85 2.87 11.35 20.75
N VAL A 86 2.42 11.06 19.52
CA VAL A 86 1.49 11.90 18.76
C VAL A 86 0.07 11.42 18.96
N ASP A 87 -0.16 10.10 18.84
CA ASP A 87 -1.44 9.47 19.13
C ASP A 87 -1.26 8.18 19.96
N PRO A 88 -1.47 8.25 21.30
CA PRO A 88 -1.35 7.10 22.18
C PRO A 88 -2.38 5.98 21.95
N LYS A 89 -3.38 6.19 21.09
CA LYS A 89 -4.45 5.22 20.82
C LYS A 89 -4.21 4.38 19.57
N LEU A 90 -3.12 4.60 18.85
CA LEU A 90 -2.82 3.83 17.64
C LEU A 90 -2.68 2.33 17.95
N SER A 91 -3.43 1.53 17.21
CA SER A 91 -3.34 0.06 17.18
C SER A 91 -2.73 -0.48 15.89
N ASP A 92 -2.62 0.37 14.88
CA ASP A 92 -2.19 0.04 13.53
C ASP A 92 -1.23 1.11 13.03
N TYR A 93 -0.38 0.76 12.07
CA TYR A 93 0.70 1.61 11.58
C TYR A 93 0.75 1.73 10.04
N LEU A 94 -0.29 1.25 9.36
CA LEU A 94 -0.39 1.23 7.90
C LEU A 94 -0.13 2.63 7.31
N TYR A 95 0.78 2.72 6.34
CA TYR A 95 1.18 3.96 5.65
C TYR A 95 1.72 5.11 6.53
N SER A 96 1.96 4.87 7.83
CA SER A 96 2.51 5.90 8.73
C SER A 96 3.95 6.30 8.38
N ALA A 97 4.78 5.33 8.01
CA ALA A 97 6.17 5.54 7.61
C ALA A 97 6.27 6.24 6.25
N GLU A 98 5.44 5.84 5.30
CA GLU A 98 5.34 6.41 3.97
C GLU A 98 4.86 7.87 4.04
N THR A 99 3.88 8.15 4.92
CA THR A 99 3.39 9.52 5.17
C THR A 99 4.44 10.39 5.84
N TYR A 100 5.13 9.84 6.85
CA TYR A 100 6.26 10.52 7.49
C TYR A 100 7.34 10.89 6.47
N ASP A 101 7.78 9.94 5.65
CA ASP A 101 8.82 10.16 4.64
C ASP A 101 8.38 11.14 3.55
N ALA A 102 7.12 11.10 3.08
CA ALA A 102 6.63 12.06 2.09
C ALA A 102 6.70 13.50 2.60
N VAL A 103 6.38 13.72 3.88
CA VAL A 103 6.50 15.03 4.54
C VAL A 103 7.97 15.45 4.68
N VAL A 104 8.84 14.56 5.18
CA VAL A 104 10.27 14.85 5.36
C VAL A 104 10.96 15.13 4.02
N ILE A 105 10.69 14.33 2.99
CA ILE A 105 11.24 14.54 1.64
C ILE A 105 10.80 15.89 1.07
N SER A 106 9.53 16.26 1.25
CA SER A 106 9.02 17.56 0.81
C SER A 106 9.74 18.73 1.50
N ALA A 107 10.00 18.61 2.80
CA ALA A 107 10.75 19.59 3.58
C ALA A 107 12.21 19.71 3.11
N LEU A 108 12.89 18.56 2.90
CA LEU A 108 14.28 18.51 2.42
C LEU A 108 14.40 19.05 0.99
N ALA A 109 13.45 18.72 0.11
CA ALA A 109 13.41 19.22 -1.26
C ALA A 109 13.27 20.74 -1.30
N ALA A 110 12.38 21.32 -0.50
CA ALA A 110 12.25 22.78 -0.36
C ALA A 110 13.53 23.43 0.19
N GLN A 111 14.16 22.79 1.19
CA GLN A 111 15.41 23.27 1.78
C GLN A 111 16.57 23.29 0.77
N LEU A 112 16.73 22.23 -0.04
CA LEU A 112 17.74 22.15 -1.08
C LEU A 112 17.46 23.11 -2.25
N ALA A 113 16.19 23.29 -2.61
CA ALA A 113 15.75 24.26 -3.61
C ALA A 113 16.01 25.71 -3.18
N GLY A 114 16.07 25.96 -1.87
CA GLY A 114 16.09 27.31 -1.30
C GLY A 114 14.80 28.07 -1.62
N SER A 115 13.67 27.37 -1.71
CA SER A 115 12.39 27.93 -2.16
C SER A 115 11.21 27.05 -1.75
N THR A 116 10.05 27.68 -1.54
CA THR A 116 8.75 27.01 -1.37
C THR A 116 7.97 26.91 -2.69
N ASP A 117 8.56 27.32 -3.83
CA ASP A 117 7.96 27.18 -5.15
C ASP A 117 7.76 25.69 -5.50
N PRO A 118 6.55 25.26 -5.90
CA PRO A 118 6.26 23.85 -6.16
C PRO A 118 7.15 23.24 -7.25
N ALA A 119 7.41 23.98 -8.34
CA ALA A 119 8.21 23.48 -9.45
C ALA A 119 9.69 23.36 -9.08
N ALA A 120 10.19 24.22 -8.19
CA ALA A 120 11.52 24.10 -7.62
C ALA A 120 11.62 22.91 -6.65
N ILE A 121 10.61 22.69 -5.80
CA ILE A 121 10.53 21.54 -4.89
C ILE A 121 10.50 20.23 -5.69
N ALA A 122 9.61 20.12 -6.69
CA ALA A 122 9.43 18.91 -7.48
C ALA A 122 10.72 18.41 -8.12
N LYS A 123 11.54 19.32 -8.64
CA LYS A 123 12.84 18.99 -9.25
C LYS A 123 13.86 18.41 -8.27
N GLN A 124 13.68 18.62 -6.96
CA GLN A 124 14.57 18.11 -5.92
C GLN A 124 14.11 16.76 -5.35
N ILE A 125 12.82 16.41 -5.42
CA ILE A 125 12.25 15.25 -4.69
C ILE A 125 13.01 13.94 -4.99
N VAL A 126 13.27 13.63 -6.26
CA VAL A 126 14.05 12.41 -6.61
C VAL A 126 15.48 12.50 -6.08
N GLY A 127 16.10 13.67 -6.21
CA GLY A 127 17.46 13.95 -5.75
C GLY A 127 17.64 13.82 -4.23
N VAL A 128 16.63 14.16 -3.42
CA VAL A 128 16.67 13.99 -1.96
C VAL A 128 16.97 12.55 -1.56
N THR A 129 16.61 11.58 -2.40
CA THR A 129 16.75 10.15 -2.11
C THR A 129 17.92 9.49 -2.85
N THR A 130 18.71 10.24 -3.62
CA THR A 130 19.72 9.67 -4.53
C THR A 130 21.00 10.50 -4.58
N ASN A 131 22.13 9.85 -4.91
CA ASN A 131 23.36 10.53 -5.34
C ASN A 131 23.90 11.63 -4.40
N GLY A 132 23.86 11.41 -3.08
CA GLY A 132 24.29 12.39 -2.07
C GLY A 132 24.91 11.74 -0.83
N GLU A 133 25.15 12.54 0.21
CA GLU A 133 25.59 12.02 1.51
C GLU A 133 24.40 11.43 2.27
N ARG A 134 24.55 10.17 2.70
CA ARG A 134 23.50 9.45 3.42
C ARG A 134 23.19 10.11 4.76
N CYS A 135 21.90 10.29 5.03
CA CYS A 135 21.36 10.74 6.30
C CYS A 135 19.98 10.09 6.52
N GLU A 136 19.58 9.90 7.78
CA GLU A 136 18.40 9.07 8.11
C GLU A 136 17.35 9.81 8.95
N ASP A 137 17.77 10.83 9.72
CA ASP A 137 16.88 11.63 10.55
C ASP A 137 16.75 13.09 10.05
N PRO A 138 15.61 13.76 10.30
CA PRO A 138 15.39 15.13 9.85
C PRO A 138 16.45 16.13 10.32
N ALA A 139 17.01 15.96 11.53
CA ALA A 139 17.98 16.89 12.10
C ALA A 139 19.27 16.89 11.29
N THR A 140 19.84 15.70 11.08
CA THR A 140 21.07 15.51 10.30
C THR A 140 20.84 15.92 8.85
N CYS A 141 19.74 15.47 8.23
CA CYS A 141 19.48 15.77 6.82
C CYS A 141 19.27 17.25 6.54
N LEU A 142 18.52 17.96 7.39
CA LEU A 142 18.32 19.41 7.23
C LEU A 142 19.62 20.19 7.43
N GLU A 143 20.49 19.76 8.35
CA GLU A 143 21.80 20.40 8.53
C GLU A 143 22.67 20.29 7.28
N LEU A 144 22.75 19.09 6.68
CA LEU A 144 23.46 18.88 5.42
C LEU A 144 22.85 19.71 4.27
N ALA A 145 21.53 19.72 4.17
CA ALA A 145 20.83 20.48 3.14
C ALA A 145 21.05 21.99 3.28
N ARG A 146 21.08 22.55 4.50
CA ARG A 146 21.37 23.97 4.77
C ARG A 146 22.79 24.35 4.33
N GLN A 147 23.74 23.43 4.47
CA GLN A 147 25.11 23.61 3.99
C GLN A 147 25.22 23.55 2.45
N GLY A 148 24.14 23.21 1.75
CA GLY A 148 24.08 23.04 0.30
C GLY A 148 24.76 21.76 -0.16
N ARG A 149 24.77 20.72 0.67
CA ARG A 149 25.26 19.38 0.32
C ARG A 149 24.09 18.57 -0.23
N ASP A 150 24.34 17.86 -1.32
CA ASP A 150 23.39 16.87 -1.84
C ASP A 150 23.30 15.72 -0.82
N ILE A 151 22.08 15.22 -0.59
CA ILE A 151 21.79 14.21 0.43
C ILE A 151 21.20 12.95 -0.19
N GLU A 152 21.41 11.83 0.46
CA GLU A 152 20.77 10.55 0.16
C GLU A 152 19.93 10.14 1.37
N TYR A 153 18.74 10.73 1.50
CA TYR A 153 17.81 10.45 2.59
C TYR A 153 17.37 8.99 2.56
N ARG A 154 17.54 8.30 3.69
CA ARG A 154 17.05 6.94 3.93
C ARG A 154 16.20 6.96 5.19
N GLY A 155 14.91 7.16 4.99
CA GLY A 155 13.92 7.31 6.05
C GLY A 155 13.39 5.99 6.57
N VAL A 156 12.13 6.01 7.00
CA VAL A 156 11.48 4.86 7.67
C VAL A 156 10.97 3.84 6.65
N SER A 157 10.29 4.30 5.61
CA SER A 157 9.77 3.46 4.51
C SER A 157 10.82 3.23 3.42
N LEU A 158 11.73 4.19 3.22
CA LEU A 158 12.79 4.17 2.21
C LEU A 158 14.15 3.76 2.78
N THR A 159 14.30 2.47 3.10
CA THR A 159 15.51 1.97 3.79
C THR A 159 16.57 1.39 2.85
N ARG A 160 16.15 0.76 1.75
CA ARG A 160 17.03 0.01 0.85
C ARG A 160 17.54 0.82 -0.33
N ALA A 161 16.64 1.49 -1.05
CA ALA A 161 16.95 2.23 -2.28
C ALA A 161 16.19 3.56 -2.35
N GLY A 162 16.62 4.45 -3.25
CA GLY A 162 15.96 5.72 -3.51
C GLY A 162 14.82 5.62 -4.52
N PHE A 163 14.39 6.77 -5.00
CA PHE A 163 13.36 6.86 -6.03
C PHE A 163 13.88 6.53 -7.43
N THR A 164 12.99 5.98 -8.24
CA THR A 164 13.14 5.88 -9.69
C THR A 164 12.99 7.25 -10.34
N ASP A 165 13.25 7.30 -11.65
CA ASP A 165 12.97 8.50 -12.47
C ASP A 165 11.49 8.93 -12.46
N ALA A 166 10.58 8.02 -12.13
CA ALA A 166 9.14 8.28 -12.06
C ALA A 166 8.69 8.86 -10.71
N GLY A 167 9.59 9.03 -9.74
CA GLY A 167 9.25 9.63 -8.46
C GLY A 167 8.60 8.67 -7.45
N GLU A 168 8.95 7.39 -7.51
CA GLU A 168 8.45 6.32 -6.64
C GLU A 168 9.58 5.38 -6.19
N PRO A 169 9.42 4.58 -5.12
CA PRO A 169 10.49 3.71 -4.61
C PRO A 169 10.95 2.69 -5.66
N ALA A 170 12.26 2.57 -5.88
CA ALA A 170 12.83 1.55 -6.78
C ALA A 170 12.77 0.13 -6.19
N THR A 171 12.73 0.05 -4.86
CA THR A 171 12.58 -1.19 -4.10
C THR A 171 11.49 -1.04 -3.06
N ALA A 172 10.86 -2.15 -2.71
CA ALA A 172 9.79 -2.22 -1.73
C ALA A 172 10.02 -3.38 -0.75
N SER A 173 9.33 -3.32 0.38
CA SER A 173 9.12 -4.43 1.29
C SER A 173 7.62 -4.67 1.41
N TYR A 174 7.22 -5.94 1.32
CA TYR A 174 5.84 -6.37 1.52
C TYR A 174 5.77 -7.28 2.73
N ALA A 175 4.90 -6.96 3.67
CA ALA A 175 4.58 -7.86 4.76
C ALA A 175 3.50 -8.85 4.31
N THR A 176 3.73 -10.14 4.52
CA THR A 176 2.69 -11.17 4.50
C THR A 176 2.07 -11.22 5.89
N LEU A 177 0.79 -10.90 5.98
CA LEU A 177 0.04 -10.76 7.23
C LEU A 177 -0.94 -11.92 7.38
N HIS A 178 -1.20 -12.30 8.63
CA HIS A 178 -2.08 -13.40 8.99
C HIS A 178 -3.02 -12.96 10.10
N PHE A 179 -4.32 -13.10 9.89
CA PHE A 179 -5.28 -12.95 10.97
C PHE A 179 -5.31 -14.21 11.83
N ASP A 180 -5.22 -14.04 13.15
CA ASP A 180 -5.47 -15.05 14.16
C ASP A 180 -6.11 -14.38 15.37
N ASP A 181 -7.07 -15.05 16.00
CA ASP A 181 -7.84 -14.48 17.12
C ASP A 181 -8.36 -13.05 16.84
N GLN A 182 -8.91 -12.84 15.64
CA GLN A 182 -9.55 -11.60 15.17
C GLN A 182 -8.60 -10.40 15.02
N LYS A 183 -7.29 -10.64 14.99
CA LYS A 183 -6.25 -9.60 14.83
C LYS A 183 -5.10 -10.12 13.97
N ILE A 184 -4.24 -9.23 13.50
CA ILE A 184 -3.00 -9.61 12.82
C ILE A 184 -2.04 -10.20 13.86
N ASP A 185 -1.51 -11.37 13.55
CA ASP A 185 -0.47 -12.05 14.32
C ASP A 185 0.91 -11.62 13.83
N ASP A 186 1.49 -10.62 14.50
CA ASP A 186 2.83 -10.11 14.21
C ASP A 186 3.91 -11.22 14.25
N GLY A 187 3.69 -12.29 15.04
CA GLY A 187 4.59 -13.44 15.13
C GLY A 187 4.62 -14.30 13.86
N LYS A 188 3.62 -14.16 12.99
CA LYS A 188 3.52 -14.83 11.68
C LYS A 188 3.84 -13.89 10.52
N THR A 189 4.18 -12.63 10.78
CA THR A 189 4.51 -11.69 9.71
C THR A 189 5.84 -12.03 9.05
N GLU A 190 5.80 -12.27 7.75
CA GLU A 190 6.99 -12.44 6.92
C GLU A 190 7.19 -11.20 6.05
N PHE A 191 8.44 -10.75 5.86
CA PHE A 191 8.75 -9.63 4.97
C PHE A 191 9.44 -10.12 3.70
N VAL A 192 8.93 -9.67 2.55
CA VAL A 192 9.44 -10.00 1.23
C VAL A 192 9.89 -8.72 0.54
N GLY A 193 11.17 -8.66 0.17
CA GLY A 193 11.70 -7.57 -0.64
C GLY A 193 11.29 -7.71 -2.11
N ALA A 194 10.96 -6.59 -2.74
CA ALA A 194 10.66 -6.49 -4.17
C ALA A 194 11.36 -5.28 -4.80
N GLY A 195 11.36 -5.22 -6.14
CA GLY A 195 12.02 -4.18 -6.92
C GLY A 195 13.54 -4.37 -7.07
N ASP A 196 14.16 -3.43 -7.77
CA ASP A 196 15.56 -3.51 -8.20
C ASP A 196 16.28 -2.18 -7.95
N GLU A 197 17.44 -2.24 -7.29
CA GLU A 197 18.30 -1.09 -7.03
C GLU A 197 18.85 -0.48 -8.32
N SER A 198 18.94 -1.24 -9.42
CA SER A 198 19.30 -0.67 -10.72
C SER A 198 18.23 0.28 -11.28
N GLY A 199 17.02 0.27 -10.72
CA GLY A 199 15.94 1.18 -11.07
C GLY A 199 16.05 2.56 -10.43
N VAL A 200 16.98 2.75 -9.48
CA VAL A 200 17.21 4.04 -8.81
C VAL A 200 17.65 5.10 -9.82
N SER A 201 17.11 6.30 -9.69
CA SER A 201 17.47 7.41 -10.57
C SER A 201 18.95 7.75 -10.47
N THR A 202 19.57 7.93 -11.63
CA THR A 202 20.95 8.42 -11.77
C THR A 202 20.98 9.88 -12.23
N LYS A 203 19.82 10.53 -12.35
CA LYS A 203 19.72 11.93 -12.76
C LYS A 203 20.22 12.82 -11.63
N ALA A 204 21.19 13.68 -11.94
CA ALA A 204 21.65 14.68 -10.99
C ALA A 204 20.53 15.70 -10.71
N PRO A 205 20.20 15.97 -9.44
CA PRO A 205 19.27 17.03 -9.11
C PRO A 205 19.84 18.42 -9.43
N PRO A 206 18.99 19.46 -9.48
CA PRO A 206 19.49 20.84 -9.52
C PRO A 206 20.40 21.10 -8.32
N ARG A 207 21.51 21.82 -8.55
CA ARG A 207 22.49 22.13 -7.50
C ARG A 207 21.84 22.74 -6.27
N ALA A 208 22.08 22.14 -5.11
CA ALA A 208 21.59 22.63 -3.83
C ALA A 208 22.03 24.09 -3.57
N LYS A 209 21.11 24.90 -3.06
CA LYS A 209 21.40 26.29 -2.68
C LYS A 209 21.85 26.36 -1.22
N LYS A 210 23.14 26.65 -1.02
CA LYS A 210 23.70 26.94 0.30
C LYS A 210 23.02 28.19 0.87
N GLN A 211 22.43 28.04 2.06
CA GLN A 211 21.85 29.17 2.79
C GLN A 211 22.97 29.90 3.54
N ARG A 212 23.27 31.15 3.18
CA ARG A 212 24.16 32.00 3.97
C ARG A 212 23.28 32.67 5.02
N GLY A 213 23.56 32.43 6.31
CA GLY A 213 22.81 32.99 7.44
C GLY A 213 22.89 34.52 7.54
N GLY A 214 22.31 35.24 6.58
CA GLY A 214 22.24 36.69 6.47
C GLY A 214 21.02 37.10 5.65
N THR A 215 20.60 38.36 5.79
CA THR A 215 19.33 38.95 5.30
C THR A 215 19.05 38.87 3.80
N SER A 216 19.97 38.33 2.99
CA SER A 216 19.91 38.28 1.52
C SER A 216 19.44 36.95 0.92
N ASP A 217 19.36 35.87 1.72
CA ASP A 217 18.89 34.55 1.27
C ASP A 217 17.49 34.21 1.79
N LYS A 218 16.80 35.18 2.41
CA LYS A 218 15.47 34.94 2.95
C LYS A 218 14.52 34.55 1.81
N SER A 219 13.76 33.47 2.00
CA SER A 219 12.40 33.42 1.47
C SER A 219 11.70 34.74 1.83
N ASP A 220 10.57 35.08 1.25
CA ASP A 220 9.79 36.25 1.70
C ASP A 220 9.34 36.19 3.19
N GLY A 221 9.82 35.21 3.96
CA GLY A 221 9.44 34.89 5.33
C GLY A 221 8.30 33.89 5.38
N SER A 222 7.80 33.42 4.24
CA SER A 222 6.68 32.49 4.22
C SER A 222 7.14 31.07 4.58
N PRO A 223 6.45 30.41 5.52
CA PRO A 223 6.74 29.03 5.88
C PRO A 223 6.45 28.09 4.70
N LEU A 224 7.12 26.94 4.66
CA LEU A 224 6.66 25.83 3.83
C LEU A 224 5.29 25.36 4.37
N VAL A 225 4.26 25.45 3.54
CA VAL A 225 2.94 24.93 3.84
C VAL A 225 2.77 23.59 3.11
N LEU A 226 2.36 22.54 3.82
CA LEU A 226 1.97 21.26 3.23
C LEU A 226 0.49 21.03 3.48
N GLY A 227 -0.24 20.60 2.46
CA GLY A 227 -1.67 20.28 2.57
C GLY A 227 -1.88 18.78 2.66
N GLY A 228 -2.67 18.31 3.61
CA GLY A 228 -3.14 16.94 3.66
C GLY A 228 -4.23 16.69 2.62
N LEU A 229 -4.19 15.54 1.97
CA LEU A 229 -5.28 14.99 1.16
C LEU A 229 -5.38 13.51 1.52
N LEU A 230 -5.64 13.23 2.80
CA LEU A 230 -5.64 11.89 3.37
C LEU A 230 -7.08 11.38 3.57
N PRO A 231 -7.32 10.07 3.62
CA PRO A 231 -8.67 9.52 3.60
C PRO A 231 -9.32 9.56 4.99
N LYS A 232 -9.67 10.74 5.51
CA LYS A 232 -10.27 10.88 6.86
C LYS A 232 -11.65 10.27 6.93
N THR A 233 -12.38 10.33 5.82
CA THR A 233 -13.69 9.74 5.65
C THR A 233 -13.73 8.82 4.42
N GLY A 234 -14.85 8.13 4.23
CA GLY A 234 -15.00 7.13 3.18
C GLY A 234 -14.44 5.76 3.55
N ASP A 235 -14.42 4.85 2.59
CA ASP A 235 -14.17 3.43 2.85
C ASP A 235 -12.72 3.12 3.29
N LEU A 236 -11.78 4.02 2.98
CA LEU A 236 -10.37 3.90 3.39
C LEU A 236 -10.09 4.59 4.75
N ALA A 237 -11.12 5.07 5.46
CA ALA A 237 -10.95 5.83 6.71
C ALA A 237 -10.18 5.09 7.82
N LEU A 238 -10.18 3.76 7.79
CA LEU A 238 -9.42 2.94 8.73
C LEU A 238 -7.90 3.17 8.62
N ALA A 239 -7.38 3.60 7.47
CA ALA A 239 -5.97 3.91 7.28
C ALA A 239 -5.57 5.32 7.78
N TYR A 240 -6.53 6.21 8.02
CA TYR A 240 -6.22 7.60 8.33
C TYR A 240 -5.46 7.82 9.65
N PRO A 241 -5.86 7.23 10.80
CA PRO A 241 -5.19 7.51 12.07
C PRO A 241 -3.65 7.33 12.03
N PRO A 242 -3.09 6.21 11.52
CA PRO A 242 -1.65 6.06 11.42
C PRO A 242 -0.99 7.04 10.45
N MET A 243 -1.64 7.34 9.32
CA MET A 243 -1.12 8.33 8.35
C MET A 243 -1.07 9.73 8.95
N ALA A 244 -2.14 10.15 9.65
CA ALA A 244 -2.21 11.44 10.33
C ALA A 244 -1.11 11.58 11.40
N ALA A 245 -0.88 10.51 12.17
CA ALA A 245 0.19 10.47 13.16
C ALA A 245 1.59 10.57 12.51
N GLY A 246 1.81 9.90 11.38
CA GLY A 246 3.03 9.99 10.59
C GLY A 246 3.31 11.42 10.10
N ALA A 247 2.30 12.08 9.53
CA ALA A 247 2.41 13.48 9.09
C ALA A 247 2.72 14.43 10.27
N ALA A 248 1.98 14.30 11.37
CA ALA A 248 2.16 15.14 12.54
C ALA A 248 3.52 14.93 13.22
N LEU A 249 4.02 13.69 13.27
CA LEU A 249 5.36 13.38 13.77
C LEU A 249 6.44 14.04 12.92
N ALA A 250 6.36 13.94 11.59
CA ALA A 250 7.31 14.56 10.68
C ALA A 250 7.33 16.08 10.83
N VAL A 251 6.16 16.73 10.88
CA VAL A 251 6.05 18.19 11.12
C VAL A 251 6.71 18.58 12.44
N LYS A 252 6.40 17.84 13.52
CA LYS A 252 6.95 18.10 14.86
C LYS A 252 8.48 18.05 14.86
N GLU A 253 9.06 17.03 14.23
CA GLU A 253 10.51 16.82 14.25
C GLU A 253 11.26 17.79 13.33
N VAL A 254 10.74 18.08 12.14
CA VAL A 254 11.28 19.12 11.25
C VAL A 254 11.27 20.48 11.94
N ASN A 255 10.17 20.83 12.62
CA ASN A 255 10.08 22.11 13.32
C ASN A 255 10.96 22.18 14.57
N ALA A 256 11.15 21.07 15.29
CA ALA A 256 12.03 21.00 16.45
C ALA A 256 13.49 21.34 16.13
N VAL A 257 13.92 21.18 14.87
CA VAL A 257 15.30 21.44 14.42
C VAL A 257 15.42 22.72 13.59
N GLY A 258 14.47 23.66 13.75
CA GLY A 258 14.50 24.99 13.14
C GLY A 258 13.74 25.11 11.82
N GLY A 259 12.95 24.09 11.45
CA GLY A 259 12.08 24.14 10.29
C GLY A 259 12.81 24.20 8.95
N VAL A 260 12.11 24.73 7.94
CA VAL A 260 12.54 24.78 6.54
C VAL A 260 12.79 26.23 6.15
N LEU A 261 13.95 26.52 5.58
CA LEU A 261 14.38 27.89 5.24
C LEU A 261 14.34 28.86 6.44
N GLY A 262 14.51 28.33 7.65
CA GLY A 262 14.50 29.10 8.90
C GLY A 262 13.12 29.39 9.47
N GLU A 263 12.05 28.90 8.84
CA GLU A 263 10.67 29.08 9.29
C GLU A 263 10.03 27.74 9.69
N PRO A 264 9.18 27.69 10.73
CA PRO A 264 8.40 26.51 11.05
C PRO A 264 7.49 26.11 9.89
N MET A 265 7.52 24.84 9.50
CA MET A 265 6.61 24.25 8.54
C MET A 265 5.18 24.24 9.08
N VAL A 266 4.22 24.49 8.19
CA VAL A 266 2.78 24.52 8.48
C VAL A 266 2.10 23.35 7.78
N TRP A 267 1.20 22.67 8.50
CA TRP A 267 0.34 21.62 7.98
C TRP A 267 -1.10 22.11 7.91
N ILE A 268 -1.72 22.01 6.74
CA ILE A 268 -3.15 22.27 6.53
C ILE A 268 -3.82 20.95 6.24
N ASP A 269 -4.54 20.44 7.24
CA ASP A 269 -5.14 19.12 7.18
C ASP A 269 -6.32 19.07 6.18
N GLY A 270 -6.45 18.02 5.37
CA GLY A 270 -7.49 17.93 4.34
C GLY A 270 -7.90 16.49 4.03
N ASP A 271 -9.19 16.33 3.72
CA ASP A 271 -9.83 15.03 3.50
C ASP A 271 -10.01 14.74 2.01
N ASP A 272 -9.65 13.53 1.60
CA ASP A 272 -9.94 13.02 0.25
C ASP A 272 -11.31 12.31 0.16
N GLY A 273 -11.87 11.94 1.32
CA GLY A 273 -13.18 11.29 1.49
C GLY A 273 -13.32 9.92 0.81
N THR A 274 -12.24 9.35 0.27
CA THR A 274 -12.29 8.28 -0.73
C THR A 274 -13.31 8.59 -1.86
N ASP A 275 -13.57 9.88 -2.11
CA ASP A 275 -14.65 10.36 -2.99
C ASP A 275 -14.13 11.49 -3.90
N PRO A 276 -14.27 11.37 -5.24
CA PRO A 276 -13.73 12.37 -6.15
C PRO A 276 -14.26 13.80 -5.95
N ALA A 277 -15.50 13.97 -5.50
CA ALA A 277 -16.08 15.29 -5.30
C ALA A 277 -15.52 15.95 -4.03
N VAL A 278 -15.39 15.18 -2.93
CA VAL A 278 -14.76 15.64 -1.70
C VAL A 278 -13.31 16.02 -1.97
N ALA A 279 -12.53 15.13 -2.59
CA ALA A 279 -11.13 15.37 -2.89
C ALA A 279 -10.91 16.59 -3.79
N LYS A 280 -11.73 16.79 -4.82
CA LYS A 280 -11.64 17.99 -5.69
C LYS A 280 -11.94 19.28 -4.94
N ALA A 281 -12.90 19.27 -4.02
CA ALA A 281 -13.19 20.43 -3.18
C ALA A 281 -12.00 20.76 -2.26
N THR A 282 -11.39 19.74 -1.64
CA THR A 282 -10.19 19.89 -0.81
C THR A 282 -9.00 20.41 -1.62
N VAL A 283 -8.74 19.86 -2.83
CA VAL A 283 -7.69 20.36 -3.73
C VAL A 283 -7.93 21.82 -4.12
N ALA A 284 -9.17 22.21 -4.42
CA ALA A 284 -9.51 23.60 -4.73
C ALA A 284 -9.23 24.55 -3.55
N SER A 285 -9.53 24.14 -2.31
CA SER A 285 -9.20 24.90 -1.09
C SER A 285 -7.69 25.08 -0.96
N HIS A 286 -6.93 23.98 -1.03
CA HIS A 286 -5.46 24.00 -0.95
C HIS A 286 -4.82 24.90 -2.01
N ILE A 287 -5.34 24.87 -3.24
CA ILE A 287 -4.88 25.76 -4.31
C ILE A 287 -5.15 27.23 -3.98
N GLN A 288 -6.34 27.56 -3.45
CA GLN A 288 -6.70 28.92 -3.03
C GLN A 288 -5.82 29.41 -1.86
N GLU A 289 -5.46 28.51 -0.96
CA GLU A 289 -4.57 28.77 0.19
C GLU A 289 -3.09 28.81 -0.21
N GLY A 290 -2.77 28.58 -1.49
CA GLY A 290 -1.42 28.65 -2.01
C GLY A 290 -0.53 27.48 -1.59
N VAL A 291 -1.11 26.37 -1.16
CA VAL A 291 -0.36 25.17 -0.73
C VAL A 291 0.48 24.63 -1.90
N PRO A 292 1.82 24.54 -1.75
CA PRO A 292 2.70 24.09 -2.83
C PRO A 292 2.69 22.58 -3.06
N VAL A 293 2.55 21.79 -1.99
CA VAL A 293 2.62 20.32 -2.01
C VAL A 293 1.45 19.74 -1.24
N LEU A 294 0.69 18.86 -1.90
CA LEU A 294 -0.39 18.10 -1.32
C LEU A 294 0.11 16.68 -1.01
N ILE A 295 0.09 16.28 0.25
CA ILE A 295 0.43 14.93 0.69
C ILE A 295 -0.84 14.06 0.61
N GLY A 296 -0.89 13.20 -0.39
CA GLY A 296 -2.07 12.44 -0.79
C GLY A 296 -2.13 12.22 -2.32
N ALA A 297 -3.24 11.77 -2.91
CA ALA A 297 -4.42 11.27 -2.20
C ALA A 297 -4.16 9.90 -1.58
N GLY A 298 -5.04 9.45 -0.68
CA GLY A 298 -4.99 8.11 -0.11
C GLY A 298 -5.19 7.04 -1.18
N ALA A 299 -6.36 7.07 -1.82
CA ALA A 299 -6.73 6.06 -2.82
C ALA A 299 -6.22 6.39 -4.23
N SER A 300 -5.83 5.35 -4.98
CA SER A 300 -5.35 5.47 -6.37
C SER A 300 -6.36 6.13 -7.30
N GLY A 301 -7.63 5.73 -7.22
CA GLY A 301 -8.71 6.33 -8.02
C GLY A 301 -8.89 7.82 -7.74
N ILE A 302 -8.67 8.25 -6.50
CA ILE A 302 -8.76 9.67 -6.12
C ILE A 302 -7.58 10.46 -6.65
N SER A 303 -6.37 9.89 -6.59
CA SER A 303 -5.20 10.53 -7.20
C SER A 303 -5.38 10.72 -8.69
N ARG A 304 -5.92 9.72 -9.41
CA ARG A 304 -6.29 9.89 -10.83
C ARG A 304 -7.32 10.99 -11.06
N ALA A 305 -8.30 11.11 -10.18
CA ALA A 305 -9.38 12.09 -10.32
C ALA A 305 -8.92 13.54 -10.10
N VAL A 306 -7.97 13.77 -9.19
CA VAL A 306 -7.53 15.12 -8.81
C VAL A 306 -6.22 15.56 -9.46
N LEU A 307 -5.36 14.63 -9.88
CA LEU A 307 -4.05 14.97 -10.44
C LEU A 307 -4.12 15.99 -11.60
N PRO A 308 -5.08 15.92 -12.55
CA PRO A 308 -5.20 16.95 -13.59
C PRO A 308 -5.35 18.37 -13.03
N ASP A 309 -6.14 18.54 -11.96
CA ASP A 309 -6.39 19.84 -11.34
C ASP A 309 -5.13 20.35 -10.60
N VAL A 310 -4.44 19.45 -9.90
CA VAL A 310 -3.17 19.74 -9.20
C VAL A 310 -2.09 20.16 -10.20
N VAL A 311 -1.92 19.42 -11.30
CA VAL A 311 -0.94 19.70 -12.36
C VAL A 311 -1.27 20.98 -13.12
N ALA A 312 -2.56 21.25 -13.37
CA ALA A 312 -3.00 22.50 -14.00
C ALA A 312 -2.68 23.73 -13.13
N ALA A 313 -2.77 23.58 -11.80
CA ALA A 313 -2.38 24.61 -10.83
C ALA A 313 -0.86 24.68 -10.56
N GLY A 314 -0.07 23.79 -11.18
CA GLY A 314 1.38 23.71 -10.97
C GLY A 314 1.75 23.38 -9.52
N ARG A 315 0.95 22.54 -8.85
CA ARG A 315 1.22 22.04 -7.49
C ARG A 315 1.75 20.62 -7.54
N VAL A 316 2.35 20.15 -6.46
CA VAL A 316 2.84 18.77 -6.34
C VAL A 316 1.78 17.91 -5.66
N LEU A 317 1.52 16.71 -6.19
CA LEU A 317 0.79 15.65 -5.51
C LEU A 317 1.78 14.56 -5.09
N PHE A 318 1.94 14.34 -3.79
CA PHE A 318 2.87 13.34 -3.26
C PHE A 318 2.13 12.35 -2.37
N SER A 319 1.77 11.19 -2.91
CA SER A 319 0.94 10.24 -2.18
C SER A 319 1.76 9.29 -1.32
N PRO A 320 1.33 9.05 -0.07
CA PRO A 320 1.94 8.03 0.76
C PRO A 320 1.31 6.63 0.66
N SER A 321 0.27 6.43 -0.15
CA SER A 321 -0.51 5.17 -0.08
C SER A 321 -1.11 4.66 -1.39
N ASN A 322 -1.07 5.43 -2.49
CA ASN A 322 -1.63 4.94 -3.75
C ASN A 322 -0.69 3.96 -4.49
N THR A 323 -1.18 2.77 -4.78
CA THR A 323 -0.34 1.68 -5.30
C THR A 323 -0.58 1.36 -6.77
N ASP A 324 -1.63 1.89 -7.42
CA ASP A 324 -1.94 1.56 -8.82
C ASP A 324 -0.72 1.74 -9.73
N ALA A 325 -0.30 0.66 -10.40
CA ALA A 325 0.89 0.65 -11.25
C ALA A 325 0.77 1.60 -12.44
N GLY A 326 -0.45 1.86 -12.92
CA GLY A 326 -0.69 2.80 -14.00
C GLY A 326 -0.47 4.28 -13.61
N LEU A 327 -0.25 4.60 -12.33
CA LEU A 327 0.15 5.94 -11.91
C LEU A 327 1.63 6.24 -12.23
N THR A 328 2.49 5.23 -12.37
CA THR A 328 3.90 5.39 -12.76
C THR A 328 4.08 6.09 -14.11
N THR A 329 3.11 5.95 -15.03
CA THR A 329 3.19 6.48 -16.41
C THR A 329 2.19 7.60 -16.68
N VAL A 330 1.55 8.12 -15.64
CA VAL A 330 0.57 9.20 -15.79
C VAL A 330 1.26 10.48 -16.25
N ALA A 331 0.60 11.25 -17.14
CA ALA A 331 1.11 12.55 -17.56
C ALA A 331 0.95 13.56 -16.42
N ASP A 332 2.03 13.82 -15.69
CA ASP A 332 2.05 14.63 -14.47
C ASP A 332 2.90 15.91 -14.58
N LYS A 333 3.66 16.06 -15.67
CA LYS A 333 4.67 17.11 -15.84
C LYS A 333 5.76 17.12 -14.76
N GLY A 334 6.06 15.96 -14.17
CA GLY A 334 7.02 15.81 -13.07
C GLY A 334 6.54 16.42 -11.76
N LEU A 335 5.23 16.37 -11.50
CA LEU A 335 4.58 16.93 -10.31
C LEU A 335 3.86 15.86 -9.47
N TYR A 336 3.95 14.59 -9.84
CA TYR A 336 3.42 13.47 -9.07
C TYR A 336 4.54 12.59 -8.54
N PHE A 337 4.41 12.20 -7.28
CA PHE A 337 5.35 11.34 -6.58
C PHE A 337 4.59 10.42 -5.64
N ARG A 338 5.22 9.32 -5.22
CA ARG A 338 4.68 8.49 -4.14
C ARG A 338 5.78 7.82 -3.31
N THR A 339 5.52 7.64 -2.02
CA THR A 339 6.36 6.81 -1.13
C THR A 339 5.85 5.38 -1.02
N ALA A 340 4.58 5.14 -1.35
CA ALA A 340 4.07 3.78 -1.54
C ALA A 340 4.63 3.16 -2.84
N PRO A 341 4.97 1.87 -2.83
CA PRO A 341 5.43 1.17 -4.03
C PRO A 341 4.27 0.78 -4.96
N PRO A 342 4.52 0.64 -6.28
CA PRO A 342 3.50 0.19 -7.23
C PRO A 342 3.05 -1.27 -7.02
N ASP A 343 1.77 -1.55 -7.26
CA ASP A 343 1.14 -2.88 -7.21
C ASP A 343 1.81 -3.92 -8.11
N SER A 344 2.52 -3.47 -9.15
CA SER A 344 3.33 -4.33 -10.01
C SER A 344 4.41 -5.11 -9.23
N LEU A 345 4.84 -4.57 -8.09
CA LEU A 345 5.76 -5.24 -7.17
C LEU A 345 5.01 -6.12 -6.15
N GLN A 346 3.78 -5.76 -5.77
CA GLN A 346 2.94 -6.49 -4.80
C GLN A 346 2.33 -7.76 -5.38
N GLY A 347 1.85 -7.71 -6.63
CA GLY A 347 1.09 -8.79 -7.26
C GLY A 347 1.80 -10.13 -7.20
N ARG A 348 3.12 -10.14 -7.32
CA ARG A 348 3.95 -11.34 -7.19
C ARG A 348 3.96 -11.89 -5.76
N ALA A 349 4.22 -11.04 -4.77
CA ALA A 349 4.25 -11.45 -3.37
C ALA A 349 2.90 -12.04 -2.96
N LEU A 350 1.80 -11.40 -3.36
CA LEU A 350 0.45 -11.88 -3.09
C LEU A 350 0.12 -13.19 -3.81
N ALA A 351 0.50 -13.33 -5.08
CA ALA A 351 0.35 -14.60 -5.81
C ALA A 351 1.15 -15.73 -5.13
N ASP A 352 2.38 -15.47 -4.68
CA ASP A 352 3.19 -16.44 -3.96
C ASP A 352 2.53 -16.89 -2.64
N VAL A 353 1.96 -15.96 -1.87
CA VAL A 353 1.20 -16.27 -0.64
C VAL A 353 0.01 -17.18 -0.94
N ILE A 354 -0.75 -16.89 -1.99
CA ILE A 354 -1.90 -17.69 -2.40
C ILE A 354 -1.47 -19.09 -2.86
N LEU A 355 -0.41 -19.19 -3.67
CA LEU A 355 0.05 -20.45 -4.25
C LEU A 355 0.68 -21.40 -3.22
N ARG A 356 1.29 -20.88 -2.15
CA ARG A 356 1.82 -21.71 -1.04
C ARG A 356 0.77 -22.61 -0.39
N ASP A 357 -0.50 -22.19 -0.42
CA ASP A 357 -1.62 -22.95 0.15
C ASP A 357 -2.26 -23.97 -0.82
N GLY A 358 -1.76 -24.02 -2.07
CA GLY A 358 -2.15 -24.96 -3.11
C GLY A 358 -3.62 -24.91 -3.56
N PRO A 359 -4.20 -23.73 -3.88
CA PRO A 359 -5.58 -23.65 -4.36
C PRO A 359 -5.73 -24.22 -5.78
N HIS A 360 -6.91 -24.77 -6.06
CA HIS A 360 -7.28 -25.29 -7.38
C HIS A 360 -8.15 -24.32 -8.17
N LYS A 361 -8.93 -23.48 -7.48
CA LYS A 361 -9.86 -22.50 -8.08
C LYS A 361 -9.89 -21.23 -7.24
N ILE A 362 -9.46 -20.14 -7.86
CA ILE A 362 -9.39 -18.83 -7.23
C ILE A 362 -10.52 -17.95 -7.76
N VAL A 363 -11.19 -17.23 -6.88
CA VAL A 363 -11.97 -16.04 -7.25
C VAL A 363 -11.26 -14.80 -6.71
N ILE A 364 -11.06 -13.80 -7.56
CA ILE A 364 -10.58 -12.48 -7.17
C ILE A 364 -11.77 -11.53 -7.20
N VAL A 365 -12.18 -11.01 -6.05
CA VAL A 365 -13.21 -9.98 -5.91
C VAL A 365 -12.54 -8.63 -5.75
N ALA A 366 -12.78 -7.71 -6.67
CA ALA A 366 -12.11 -6.41 -6.67
C ALA A 366 -13.10 -5.23 -6.67
N ARG A 367 -12.76 -4.16 -5.94
CA ARG A 367 -13.45 -2.87 -6.11
C ARG A 367 -13.22 -2.35 -7.52
N LYS A 368 -14.28 -1.82 -8.12
CA LYS A 368 -14.29 -1.30 -9.49
C LYS A 368 -13.73 0.11 -9.53
N ASP A 369 -12.43 0.22 -9.31
CA ASP A 369 -11.63 1.41 -9.54
C ASP A 369 -10.21 1.04 -9.93
N SER A 370 -9.36 2.05 -10.12
CA SER A 370 -8.01 1.83 -10.65
C SER A 370 -7.10 1.06 -9.70
N TYR A 371 -7.36 1.05 -8.39
CA TYR A 371 -6.64 0.21 -7.44
C TYR A 371 -7.11 -1.24 -7.56
N GLY A 372 -8.42 -1.47 -7.39
CA GLY A 372 -8.95 -2.83 -7.34
C GLY A 372 -8.79 -3.59 -8.65
N GLU A 373 -9.15 -2.98 -9.78
CA GLU A 373 -9.00 -3.59 -11.11
C GLU A 373 -7.50 -3.73 -11.45
N GLY A 374 -6.67 -2.72 -11.16
CA GLY A 374 -5.23 -2.78 -11.42
C GLY A 374 -4.53 -3.93 -10.70
N LEU A 375 -4.76 -4.07 -9.40
CA LEU A 375 -4.16 -5.13 -8.60
C LEU A 375 -4.76 -6.52 -8.93
N GLN A 376 -6.06 -6.60 -9.25
CA GLN A 376 -6.69 -7.83 -9.74
C GLN A 376 -5.98 -8.36 -10.99
N GLU A 377 -5.70 -7.49 -11.95
CA GLU A 377 -5.01 -7.84 -13.19
C GLU A 377 -3.55 -8.25 -12.93
N ASN A 378 -2.84 -7.52 -12.06
CA ASN A 378 -1.45 -7.86 -11.68
C ASN A 378 -1.37 -9.24 -11.02
N VAL A 379 -2.26 -9.54 -10.08
CA VAL A 379 -2.28 -10.85 -9.39
C VAL A 379 -2.67 -11.96 -10.37
N ARG A 380 -3.68 -11.75 -11.22
CA ARG A 380 -4.05 -12.75 -12.24
C ARG A 380 -2.86 -13.07 -13.15
N ALA A 381 -2.16 -12.05 -13.65
CA ALA A 381 -0.99 -12.25 -14.51
C ALA A 381 0.13 -13.04 -13.80
N GLU A 382 0.36 -12.78 -12.52
CA GLU A 382 1.37 -13.50 -11.72
C GLU A 382 0.95 -14.96 -11.43
N LEU A 383 -0.33 -15.23 -11.18
CA LEU A 383 -0.87 -16.59 -11.06
C LEU A 383 -0.73 -17.39 -12.36
N GLU A 384 -1.07 -16.77 -13.50
CA GLU A 384 -0.90 -17.38 -14.83
C GLU A 384 0.58 -17.64 -15.15
N ARG A 385 1.46 -16.69 -14.83
CA ARG A 385 2.92 -16.83 -14.97
C ARG A 385 3.47 -17.98 -14.13
N ALA A 386 2.86 -18.26 -12.97
CA ALA A 386 3.19 -19.40 -12.11
C ALA A 386 2.58 -20.73 -12.58
N GLY A 387 1.84 -20.74 -13.69
CA GLY A 387 1.30 -21.95 -14.32
C GLY A 387 -0.15 -22.27 -13.96
N MET A 388 -0.87 -21.37 -13.27
CA MET A 388 -2.30 -21.54 -13.07
C MET A 388 -3.06 -21.31 -14.38
N GLY A 389 -3.93 -22.24 -14.75
CA GLY A 389 -4.77 -22.09 -15.95
C GLY A 389 -5.78 -20.95 -15.79
N ALA A 390 -6.00 -20.17 -16.85
CA ALA A 390 -6.97 -19.07 -16.83
C ALA A 390 -8.40 -19.55 -16.51
N ASP A 391 -8.75 -20.81 -16.78
CA ASP A 391 -10.04 -21.41 -16.40
C ASP A 391 -10.20 -21.64 -14.88
N LYS A 392 -9.11 -21.51 -14.12
CA LYS A 392 -9.04 -21.66 -12.65
C LYS A 392 -9.08 -20.33 -11.91
N VAL A 393 -9.05 -19.20 -12.61
CA VAL A 393 -9.12 -17.87 -12.01
C VAL A 393 -10.36 -17.15 -12.53
N LYS A 394 -11.30 -16.87 -11.63
CA LYS A 394 -12.50 -16.07 -11.94
C LYS A 394 -12.33 -14.68 -11.34
N LEU A 395 -12.68 -13.66 -12.12
CA LEU A 395 -12.63 -12.27 -11.72
C LEU A 395 -14.04 -11.76 -11.48
N LEU A 396 -14.27 -11.16 -10.32
CA LEU A 396 -15.50 -10.44 -9.99
C LEU A 396 -15.13 -9.01 -9.63
N THR A 397 -16.00 -8.07 -9.97
CA THR A 397 -15.86 -6.66 -9.60
C THR A 397 -17.12 -6.16 -8.92
N TYR A 398 -16.99 -5.29 -7.93
CA TYR A 398 -18.11 -4.57 -7.31
C TYR A 398 -17.93 -3.06 -7.41
N VAL A 399 -19.02 -2.32 -7.52
CA VAL A 399 -18.97 -0.86 -7.51
C VAL A 399 -18.79 -0.41 -6.06
N PRO A 400 -17.72 0.34 -5.74
CA PRO A 400 -17.54 0.83 -4.38
C PRO A 400 -18.65 1.83 -3.99
N PRO A 401 -18.97 1.94 -2.70
CA PRO A 401 -19.84 2.98 -2.17
C PRO A 401 -19.41 4.38 -2.65
N ALA A 402 -20.38 5.24 -2.99
CA ALA A 402 -20.10 6.61 -3.44
C ALA A 402 -21.10 7.62 -2.85
N GLY A 403 -20.61 8.82 -2.52
CA GLY A 403 -21.39 9.87 -1.86
C GLY A 403 -21.22 9.89 -0.33
N VAL A 404 -21.94 10.82 0.34
CA VAL A 404 -21.69 11.17 1.75
C VAL A 404 -22.12 10.07 2.75
N LYS A 405 -23.13 9.26 2.40
CA LYS A 405 -23.64 8.13 3.21
C LYS A 405 -24.21 7.04 2.30
N PRO A 406 -23.36 6.34 1.55
CA PRO A 406 -23.81 5.31 0.64
C PRO A 406 -24.41 4.12 1.42
N PRO A 407 -25.41 3.42 0.86
CA PRO A 407 -25.82 2.14 1.41
C PRO A 407 -24.68 1.11 1.31
N PRO A 408 -24.62 0.10 2.19
CA PRO A 408 -23.67 -0.99 2.05
C PRO A 408 -23.83 -1.71 0.71
N VAL A 409 -22.72 -2.21 0.17
CA VAL A 409 -22.73 -3.03 -1.05
C VAL A 409 -23.35 -4.41 -0.73
N ASP A 410 -24.29 -4.85 -1.56
CA ASP A 410 -24.85 -6.20 -1.46
C ASP A 410 -23.98 -7.20 -2.22
N PHE A 411 -23.31 -8.08 -1.48
CA PHE A 411 -22.43 -9.11 -2.02
C PHE A 411 -23.09 -10.49 -2.17
N SER A 412 -24.39 -10.62 -1.90
CA SER A 412 -25.10 -11.92 -1.87
C SER A 412 -25.03 -12.68 -3.21
N SER A 413 -25.19 -11.98 -4.33
CA SER A 413 -25.10 -12.56 -5.68
C SER A 413 -23.68 -13.02 -6.00
N GLY A 414 -22.67 -12.21 -5.66
CA GLY A 414 -21.26 -12.54 -5.83
C GLY A 414 -20.84 -13.74 -4.98
N ALA A 415 -21.30 -13.81 -3.72
CA ALA A 415 -21.05 -14.95 -2.84
C ALA A 415 -21.66 -16.25 -3.38
N LYS A 416 -22.87 -16.19 -3.93
CA LYS A 416 -23.47 -17.34 -4.63
C LYS A 416 -22.64 -17.76 -5.83
N GLU A 417 -22.18 -16.81 -6.65
CA GLU A 417 -21.34 -17.11 -7.80
C GLU A 417 -20.00 -17.76 -7.40
N ILE A 418 -19.37 -17.28 -6.32
CA ILE A 418 -18.15 -17.88 -5.75
C ILE A 418 -18.40 -19.33 -5.33
N LYS A 419 -19.52 -19.58 -4.64
CA LYS A 419 -19.93 -20.91 -4.22
C LYS A 419 -20.19 -21.84 -5.41
N ASP A 420 -20.97 -21.39 -6.39
CA ASP A 420 -21.35 -22.16 -7.58
C ASP A 420 -20.13 -22.45 -8.46
N TYR A 421 -19.14 -21.56 -8.50
CA TYR A 421 -17.85 -21.80 -9.15
C TYR A 421 -17.03 -22.88 -8.43
N GLY A 422 -17.26 -23.07 -7.13
CA GLY A 422 -16.52 -24.00 -6.28
C GLY A 422 -15.11 -23.50 -5.99
N ALA A 423 -14.96 -22.21 -5.71
CA ALA A 423 -13.66 -21.62 -5.34
C ALA A 423 -13.16 -22.20 -4.01
N ASP A 424 -11.88 -22.58 -3.96
CA ASP A 424 -11.19 -22.96 -2.72
C ASP A 424 -10.25 -21.86 -2.17
N ALA A 425 -10.15 -20.75 -2.90
CA ALA A 425 -9.50 -19.51 -2.51
C ALA A 425 -10.28 -18.28 -3.00
N VAL A 426 -10.45 -17.28 -2.13
CA VAL A 426 -11.06 -16.00 -2.46
C VAL A 426 -10.12 -14.88 -2.07
N LEU A 427 -9.62 -14.15 -3.05
CA LEU A 427 -8.88 -12.90 -2.83
C LEU A 427 -9.85 -11.72 -2.85
N ILE A 428 -9.81 -10.89 -1.82
CA ILE A 428 -10.64 -9.70 -1.66
C ILE A 428 -9.74 -8.45 -1.78
N ILE A 429 -9.95 -7.67 -2.83
CA ILE A 429 -9.26 -6.40 -3.10
C ILE A 429 -10.26 -5.26 -2.90
N GLY A 430 -10.19 -4.62 -1.75
CA GLY A 430 -11.13 -3.58 -1.32
C GLY A 430 -10.65 -2.87 -0.05
N PHE A 431 -11.46 -1.98 0.50
CA PHE A 431 -11.18 -1.34 1.79
C PHE A 431 -12.09 -1.91 2.90
N GLY A 432 -12.48 -1.10 3.89
CA GLY A 432 -13.33 -1.55 5.01
C GLY A 432 -14.67 -2.14 4.55
N GLU A 433 -15.27 -1.58 3.50
CA GLU A 433 -16.54 -2.03 2.92
C GLU A 433 -16.50 -3.49 2.45
N SER A 434 -15.31 -3.97 2.09
CA SER A 434 -15.12 -5.32 1.56
C SER A 434 -15.31 -6.41 2.60
N ALA A 435 -15.34 -6.08 3.91
CA ALA A 435 -15.65 -7.03 4.98
C ALA A 435 -17.00 -7.74 4.75
N HIS A 436 -17.94 -7.06 4.09
CA HIS A 436 -19.24 -7.64 3.77
C HIS A 436 -19.18 -8.78 2.74
N VAL A 437 -18.08 -8.93 1.97
CA VAL A 437 -17.82 -10.12 1.15
C VAL A 437 -17.70 -11.35 2.04
N VAL A 438 -16.98 -11.24 3.16
CA VAL A 438 -16.73 -12.34 4.11
C VAL A 438 -18.04 -12.82 4.74
N THR A 439 -18.88 -11.89 5.21
CA THR A 439 -20.21 -12.25 5.75
C THR A 439 -21.10 -12.87 4.69
N ALA A 440 -21.11 -12.34 3.46
CA ALA A 440 -21.93 -12.86 2.38
C ALA A 440 -21.52 -14.29 1.96
N LEU A 441 -20.22 -14.61 1.97
CA LEU A 441 -19.72 -15.97 1.72
C LEU A 441 -20.24 -16.95 2.77
N ALA A 442 -20.11 -16.60 4.04
CA ALA A 442 -20.60 -17.43 5.13
C ALA A 442 -22.13 -17.59 5.08
N ASP A 443 -22.88 -16.54 4.74
CA ASP A 443 -24.34 -16.59 4.58
C ASP A 443 -24.78 -17.43 3.37
N ALA A 444 -23.97 -17.45 2.31
CA ALA A 444 -24.16 -18.36 1.18
C ALA A 444 -23.80 -19.83 1.52
N GLY A 445 -23.26 -20.10 2.71
CA GLY A 445 -22.85 -21.43 3.17
C GLY A 445 -21.47 -21.86 2.65
N VAL A 446 -20.60 -20.91 2.31
CA VAL A 446 -19.17 -21.19 2.10
C VAL A 446 -18.51 -21.23 3.47
N GLN A 447 -17.88 -22.36 3.80
CA GLN A 447 -17.11 -22.49 5.03
C GLN A 447 -15.74 -21.81 4.87
N ILE A 448 -15.44 -20.85 5.74
CA ILE A 448 -14.12 -20.21 5.75
C ILE A 448 -13.13 -21.17 6.40
N ARG A 449 -12.05 -21.48 5.68
CA ARG A 449 -10.98 -22.35 6.15
C ARG A 449 -9.91 -21.49 6.82
N HIS A 450 -9.72 -21.75 8.11
CA HIS A 450 -8.68 -21.13 8.94
C HIS A 450 -7.31 -21.81 8.76
#